data_AF-A0A661ZA98-F1
#
_entry.id   AF-A0A661ZA98-F1
#
_cell.length_a   1.000
_cell.length_b   1.000
_cell.length_c   1.000
_cell.angle_alpha   90.00
_cell.angle_beta   90.00
_cell.angle_gamma   90.00
#
_symmetry.space_group_name_H-M   'P 1'
#
loop_
_entity.id
_entity.type
_entity.pdbx_description
1 polymer ?
#
loop_
_entity_poly.entity_id
_entity_poly.type
_entity_poly.pdbx_seq_one_letter_code
_entity_poly.pdbx_strand_id
1 'polypeptide(L)'
;MPELSQTEKLFASRKNGDFFMIAGPCSAETEKQVTETAKQISKCQKVKVFRAGIWKPRTSPGNFEGIGEPAFDWLRKVKKETGL
;
A
#
# COMPACT_ATOMS: atom_id res chain seq x y z
N MET A 1 -26.30 -12.64 12.65
CA MET A 1 -25.20 -13.05 11.73
C MET A 1 -23.97 -12.25 12.12
N PRO A 2 -22.78 -12.86 12.31
CA PRO A 2 -21.58 -12.10 12.67
C PRO A 2 -21.18 -11.17 11.53
N GLU A 3 -20.72 -9.97 11.87
CA GLU A 3 -20.24 -8.99 10.89
C GLU A 3 -18.92 -9.48 10.28
N LEU A 4 -18.80 -9.42 8.95
CA LEU A 4 -17.55 -9.76 8.27
C LEU A 4 -16.43 -8.80 8.68
N SER A 5 -15.26 -9.36 9.00
CA SER A 5 -14.03 -8.61 9.22
C SER A 5 -13.66 -7.78 7.98
N GLN A 6 -12.87 -6.71 8.18
CA GLN A 6 -12.43 -5.84 7.08
C GLN A 6 -11.67 -6.62 5.98
N THR A 7 -10.94 -7.66 6.37
CA THR A 7 -10.26 -8.61 5.50
C THR A 7 -11.21 -9.48 4.69
N GLU A 8 -12.28 -9.99 5.29
CA GLU A 8 -13.27 -10.79 4.58
C GLU A 8 -14.04 -9.94 3.57
N LYS A 9 -14.41 -8.71 3.93
CA LYS A 9 -15.04 -7.73 3.02
C LYS A 9 -14.16 -7.46 1.80
N LEU A 10 -12.84 -7.34 1.99
CA LEU A 10 -11.86 -7.09 0.93
C LEU A 10 -11.78 -8.24 -0.08
N PHE A 11 -11.86 -9.48 0.38
CA PHE A 11 -11.85 -10.65 -0.50
C PHE A 11 -13.21 -10.98 -1.10
N ALA A 12 -14.30 -10.70 -0.39
CA ALA A 12 -15.67 -10.90 -0.84
C ALA A 12 -16.09 -9.90 -1.94
N SER A 13 -15.46 -8.73 -2.04
CA SER A 13 -15.78 -7.74 -3.07
C SER A 13 -15.27 -8.11 -4.48
N ARG A 14 -14.72 -9.31 -4.68
CA ARG A 14 -14.17 -9.77 -5.97
C ARG A 14 -15.28 -10.28 -6.87
N LYS A 15 -15.24 -9.92 -8.16
CA LYS A 15 -16.09 -10.53 -9.20
C LYS A 15 -15.48 -11.87 -9.64
N ASN A 16 -16.33 -12.78 -10.13
CA ASN A 16 -15.85 -14.06 -10.66
C ASN A 16 -14.89 -13.83 -11.85
N GLY A 17 -13.69 -14.39 -11.76
CA GLY A 17 -12.62 -14.21 -12.75
C GLY A 17 -11.69 -13.01 -12.49
N ASP A 18 -11.92 -12.22 -11.44
CA ASP A 18 -11.10 -11.04 -11.12
C ASP A 18 -9.95 -11.40 -10.16
N PHE A 19 -8.72 -10.98 -10.48
CA PHE A 19 -7.54 -11.29 -9.68
C PHE A 19 -7.37 -10.29 -8.52
N PHE A 20 -6.91 -10.78 -7.38
CA PHE A 20 -6.57 -9.90 -6.25
C PHE A 20 -5.18 -9.30 -6.47
N MET A 21 -5.13 -7.98 -6.63
CA MET A 21 -3.88 -7.27 -6.92
C MET A 21 -3.46 -6.36 -5.77
N ILE A 22 -2.20 -6.51 -5.36
CA ILE A 22 -1.50 -5.66 -4.40
C ILE A 22 -0.40 -4.94 -5.16
N ALA A 23 -0.34 -3.62 -5.09
CA ALA A 23 0.63 -2.84 -5.84
C ALA A 23 1.14 -1.62 -5.07
N GLY A 24 2.29 -1.12 -5.48
CA GLY A 24 2.94 0.04 -4.87
C GLY A 24 4.46 -0.09 -4.93
N PRO A 25 5.19 0.94 -4.52
CA PRO A 25 6.63 0.99 -4.71
C PRO A 25 7.37 -0.08 -3.91
N CYS A 26 8.60 -0.35 -4.32
CA CYS A 26 9.47 -1.24 -3.56
C CYS A 26 9.70 -0.68 -2.15
N SER A 27 10.03 0.60 -2.07
CA SER A 27 10.30 1.33 -0.84
C SER A 27 9.52 2.64 -0.76
N ALA A 28 9.21 3.08 0.46
CA ALA A 28 8.72 4.43 0.74
C ALA A 28 9.91 5.38 0.89
N GLU A 29 10.27 6.09 -0.19
CA GLU A 29 11.47 6.92 -0.22
C GLU A 29 11.16 8.38 0.13
N THR A 30 10.02 8.90 -0.34
CA THR A 30 9.53 10.23 0.04
C THR A 30 8.01 10.23 0.14
N GLU A 31 7.45 11.14 0.95
CA GLU A 31 5.99 11.30 1.07
C GLU A 31 5.34 11.59 -0.29
N LYS A 32 5.95 12.47 -1.09
CA LYS A 32 5.45 12.84 -2.42
C LYS A 32 5.39 11.63 -3.35
N GLN A 33 6.46 10.82 -3.39
CA GLN A 33 6.51 9.62 -4.21
C GLN A 33 5.43 8.61 -3.79
N VAL A 34 5.30 8.35 -2.48
CA VAL A 34 4.31 7.39 -1.95
C VAL A 34 2.88 7.84 -2.25
N THR A 35 2.55 9.10 -1.95
CA THR A 35 1.20 9.65 -2.13
C THR A 35 0.81 9.76 -3.60
N GLU A 36 1.70 10.23 -4.49
CA GLU A 36 1.42 10.33 -5.92
C GLU A 36 1.27 8.94 -6.56
N THR A 37 2.13 7.99 -6.20
CA THR A 37 2.03 6.61 -6.70
C THR A 37 0.69 5.98 -6.30
N ALA A 38 0.26 6.16 -5.05
CA ALA A 38 -1.03 5.66 -4.60
C ALA A 38 -2.22 6.30 -5.34
N LYS A 39 -2.15 7.61 -5.61
CA LYS A 39 -3.17 8.33 -6.40
C LYS A 39 -3.27 7.84 -7.84
N GLN A 40 -2.16 7.46 -8.44
CA GLN A 40 -2.17 6.90 -9.79
C GLN A 40 -2.71 5.47 -9.79
N ILE A 41 -2.29 4.65 -8.82
CA ILE A 41 -2.76 3.26 -8.68
C ILE A 41 -4.27 3.20 -8.40
N SER A 42 -4.82 4.11 -7.59
CA SER A 42 -6.25 4.11 -7.27
C SER A 42 -7.14 4.34 -8.49
N LYS A 43 -6.65 5.08 -9.50
CA LYS A 43 -7.35 5.27 -10.79
C LYS A 43 -7.49 3.99 -11.59
N CYS A 44 -6.63 2.98 -11.37
CA CYS A 44 -6.70 1.71 -12.09
C CYS A 44 -7.84 0.80 -11.61
N GLN A 45 -8.43 1.04 -10.43
CA GLN A 45 -9.57 0.31 -9.82
C GLN A 45 -9.39 -1.21 -9.54
N LYS A 46 -8.36 -1.84 -10.13
CA LYS A 46 -8.01 -3.26 -9.98
C LYS A 46 -7.20 -3.56 -8.71
N VAL A 47 -6.44 -2.59 -8.22
CA VAL A 47 -5.63 -2.75 -7.00
C VAL A 47 -6.51 -2.53 -5.78
N LYS A 48 -6.45 -3.47 -4.83
CA LYS A 48 -7.25 -3.43 -3.61
C LYS A 48 -6.43 -3.09 -2.36
N VAL A 49 -5.10 -3.21 -2.46
CA VAL A 49 -4.17 -2.96 -1.35
C VAL A 49 -2.95 -2.25 -1.87
N PHE A 50 -2.58 -1.14 -1.22
CA PHE A 50 -1.32 -0.46 -1.46
C PHE A 50 -0.18 -1.06 -0.63
N ARG A 51 1.01 -1.26 -1.23
CA ARG A 51 2.22 -1.71 -0.52
C ARG A 51 3.37 -0.72 -0.66
N ALA A 52 4.13 -0.49 0.42
CA ALA A 52 5.44 0.15 0.36
C ALA A 52 6.32 -0.33 1.52
N GLY A 53 7.59 -0.65 1.25
CA GLY A 53 8.54 -1.05 2.29
C GLY A 53 9.12 0.15 3.01
N ILE A 54 8.91 0.25 4.32
CA ILE A 54 9.45 1.33 5.16
C ILE A 54 10.76 0.96 5.88
N TRP A 55 11.06 -0.34 5.97
CA TRP A 55 12.35 -0.89 6.38
C TRP A 55 12.87 -1.84 5.32
N LYS A 56 14.16 -1.73 4.99
CA LYS A 56 14.85 -2.53 3.99
C LYS A 56 16.10 -3.14 4.61
N PRO A 57 16.13 -4.47 4.88
CA PRO A 57 17.35 -5.11 5.34
C PRO A 57 18.41 -5.00 4.25
N ARG A 58 19.53 -4.35 4.55
CA ARG A 58 20.65 -4.19 3.62
C ARG A 58 21.80 -5.07 4.06
N THR A 59 22.32 -5.85 3.11
CA THR A 59 23.52 -6.67 3.34
C THR A 59 24.80 -5.80 3.38
N SER A 60 24.81 -4.69 2.63
CA SER A 60 25.93 -3.75 2.57
C SER A 60 25.56 -2.41 3.22
N PRO A 61 26.42 -1.84 4.08
CA PRO A 61 26.18 -0.57 4.76
C PRO A 61 26.17 0.61 3.79
N GLY A 62 25.59 1.74 4.22
CA GLY A 62 25.57 3.01 3.47
C GLY A 62 24.52 3.09 2.37
N ASN A 63 23.74 2.03 2.16
CA ASN A 63 22.60 2.08 1.26
C ASN A 63 21.31 2.50 1.99
N PHE A 64 20.30 2.94 1.25
CA PHE A 64 18.98 3.26 1.80
C PHE A 64 18.35 2.07 2.58
N GLU A 65 18.13 2.26 3.87
CA GLU A 65 17.61 1.23 4.80
C GLU A 65 16.10 1.35 5.03
N GLY A 66 15.45 2.31 4.36
CA GLY A 66 14.08 2.69 4.65
C GLY A 66 13.99 3.93 5.54
N ILE A 67 12.86 4.63 5.46
CA ILE A 67 12.58 5.81 6.29
C ILE A 67 12.21 5.42 7.73
N GLY A 68 11.73 4.19 7.93
CA GLY A 68 11.27 3.69 9.20
C GLY A 68 9.95 4.29 9.64
N GLU A 69 9.82 4.56 10.94
CA GLU A 69 8.58 4.95 11.59
C GLU A 69 7.88 6.19 10.98
N PRO A 70 8.56 7.26 10.56
CA PRO A 70 7.91 8.43 9.98
C PRO A 70 7.08 8.11 8.72
N ALA A 71 7.41 7.04 7.99
CA ALA A 71 6.67 6.64 6.81
C ALA A 71 5.28 6.04 7.14
N PHE A 72 4.99 5.69 8.40
CA PHE A 72 3.64 5.28 8.79
C PHE A 72 2.61 6.40 8.61
N ASP A 73 2.98 7.66 8.85
CA ASP A 73 2.09 8.80 8.61
C ASP A 73 1.76 8.91 7.12
N TRP A 74 2.72 8.62 6.24
CA TRP A 74 2.51 8.64 4.79
C TRP A 74 1.55 7.53 4.35
N LEU A 75 1.68 6.32 4.89
CA LEU A 75 0.76 5.22 4.61
C LEU A 75 -0.66 5.50 5.13
N ARG A 76 -0.78 6.10 6.32
CA ARG A 76 -2.08 6.57 6.85
C ARG A 76 -2.70 7.63 5.94
N LYS A 77 -1.88 8.57 5.44
CA LYS A 77 -2.31 9.59 4.48
C LYS A 77 -2.77 8.97 3.16
N VAL A 78 -2.04 8.00 2.62
CA VAL A 78 -2.46 7.23 1.43
C VAL A 78 -3.85 6.63 1.64
N LYS A 79 -4.05 5.89 2.74
CA LYS A 79 -5.34 5.28 3.05
C LYS A 79 -6.47 6.30 3.14
N LYS A 80 -6.20 7.45 3.77
CA LYS A 80 -7.18 8.55 3.89
C LYS A 80 -7.53 9.17 2.55
N GLU A 81 -6.56 9.37 1.66
CA GLU A 81 -6.74 10.08 0.39
C GLU A 81 -7.28 9.20 -0.74
N THR A 82 -6.94 7.91 -0.75
CA THR A 82 -7.26 7.01 -1.88
C THR A 82 -8.17 5.84 -1.52
N GLY A 83 -8.32 5.54 -0.23
CA GLY A 83 -9.02 4.34 0.24
C GLY A 83 -8.25 3.03 0.08
N LEU A 84 -7.00 3.08 -0.41
CA LEU A 84 -6.10 1.92 -0.55
C LEU A 84 -5.28 1.59 0.70
#